data_AF-A0A963I4Q6-F1
#
_entry.id   AF-A0A963I4Q6-F1
#
_cell.length_a   1.000
_cell.length_b   1.000
_cell.length_c   1.000
_cell.angle_alpha   90.00
_cell.angle_beta   90.00
_cell.angle_gamma   90.00
#
_symmetry.space_group_name_H-M   'P 1'
#
loop_
_entity.id
_entity.type
_entity.pdbx_description
1 polymer ?
#
loop_
_entity_poly.entity_id
_entity_poly.type
_entity_poly.pdbx_seq_one_letter_code
_entity_poly.pdbx_strand_id
1 'polypeptide(L)'
;SRRSSSALQTLGGGILTAAPWLMKGLSVAGTAAMFLVGGGILVHGIGPLHHAVQDALAGSSGFLAGLAEMALNAGFGVLAGAITLGAVTLFGKLRGGHGAHA
;
A
#
# COMPACT_ATOMS: atom_id res chain seq x y z
N SER A 1 24.26 -19.81 37.49
CA SER A 1 23.06 -20.65 37.33
C SER A 1 22.38 -20.34 35.99
N ARG A 2 22.81 -20.98 34.89
CA ARG A 2 22.10 -20.86 33.59
C ARG A 2 20.91 -21.83 33.61
N ARG A 3 19.79 -21.44 34.21
CA ARG A 3 18.54 -22.17 34.01
C ARG A 3 17.96 -21.75 32.66
N SER A 4 18.42 -22.40 31.60
CA SER A 4 17.76 -22.38 30.30
C SER A 4 16.43 -23.11 30.43
N SER A 5 15.34 -22.37 30.67
CA SER A 5 14.00 -22.92 30.49
C SER A 5 13.85 -23.22 29.00
N SER A 6 13.90 -24.49 28.61
CA SER A 6 13.86 -24.93 27.20
C SER A 6 12.66 -24.34 26.46
N ALA A 7 11.52 -24.20 27.16
CA ALA A 7 10.31 -23.58 26.65
C ALA A 7 10.47 -22.08 26.31
N LEU A 8 11.24 -21.32 27.10
CA LEU A 8 11.52 -19.92 26.78
C LEU A 8 12.46 -19.79 25.58
N GLN A 9 13.37 -20.75 25.41
CA GLN A 9 14.34 -20.75 24.32
C GLN A 9 13.70 -21.14 22.98
N THR A 10 12.73 -22.07 22.99
CA THR A 10 11.95 -22.42 21.79
C THR A 10 11.00 -21.30 21.38
N LEU A 11 10.32 -20.65 22.34
CA LEU A 11 9.48 -19.48 22.05
C LEU A 11 10.29 -18.30 21.51
N GLY A 12 11.44 -18.01 22.11
CA GLY A 12 12.35 -16.96 21.63
C GLY A 12 12.85 -17.23 20.21
N GLY A 13 13.21 -18.47 19.91
CA GLY A 13 13.57 -18.89 18.55
C GLY A 13 12.42 -18.75 17.55
N GLY A 14 11.20 -19.11 17.95
CA GLY A 14 9.99 -18.96 17.14
C GLY A 14 9.73 -17.51 16.74
N ILE A 15 9.81 -16.57 17.69
CA ILE A 15 9.65 -15.13 17.40
C ILE A 15 10.74 -14.64 16.44
N LEU A 16 11.99 -15.05 16.66
CA LEU A 16 13.11 -14.66 15.80
C LEU A 16 12.96 -15.16 14.36
N THR A 17 12.39 -16.35 14.17
CA THR A 17 12.08 -16.89 12.83
C THR A 17 10.87 -16.21 12.18
N ALA A 18 9.90 -15.74 12.97
CA ALA A 18 8.72 -15.04 12.46
C ALA A 18 9.01 -13.57 12.12
N ALA A 19 9.94 -12.92 12.82
CA ALA A 19 10.24 -11.50 12.64
C ALA A 19 10.57 -11.08 11.19
N PRO A 20 11.40 -11.80 10.41
CA PRO A 20 11.69 -11.43 9.02
C PRO A 20 10.47 -11.54 8.10
N TRP A 21 9.62 -12.53 8.34
CA TRP A 21 8.38 -12.72 7.59
C TRP A 21 7.37 -11.62 7.89
N LEU A 22 7.25 -11.25 9.16
CA LEU A 22 6.39 -10.15 9.58
C LEU A 22 6.84 -8.82 8.96
N MET A 23 8.14 -8.52 8.95
CA MET A 23 8.66 -7.30 8.32
C MET A 23 8.38 -7.24 6.81
N LYS A 24 8.51 -8.38 6.11
CA LYS A 24 8.18 -8.48 4.67
C LYS A 24 6.70 -8.24 4.43
N GLY A 25 5.84 -8.92 5.19
CA GLY A 25 4.39 -8.74 5.10
C GLY A 25 3.99 -7.29 5.37
N LEU A 26 4.54 -6.69 6.43
CA LEU A 26 4.26 -5.31 6.82
C LEU A 26 4.76 -4.29 5.79
N SER A 27 5.87 -4.56 5.10
CA SER A 27 6.39 -3.68 4.05
C SER A 27 5.45 -3.63 2.83
N VAL A 28 4.96 -4.79 2.40
CA VAL A 28 4.00 -4.86 1.29
C VAL A 28 2.65 -4.25 1.69
N ALA A 29 2.14 -4.61 2.87
CA ALA A 29 0.90 -4.05 3.41
C ALA A 29 1.00 -2.53 3.60
N GLY A 30 2.13 -2.03 4.08
CA GLY A 30 2.39 -0.60 4.24
C GLY A 30 2.43 0.14 2.91
N THR A 31 3.03 -0.47 1.89
CA THR A 31 3.02 0.10 0.52
C THR A 31 1.60 0.15 -0.03
N ALA A 32 0.83 -0.95 0.10
CA ALA A 32 -0.57 -0.98 -0.31
C ALA A 32 -1.42 0.06 0.44
N ALA A 33 -1.19 0.23 1.75
CA ALA A 33 -1.88 1.22 2.56
C ALA A 33 -1.59 2.66 2.11
N MET A 34 -0.34 2.99 1.75
CA MET A 34 0.01 4.31 1.23
C MET A 34 -0.70 4.62 -0.10
N PHE A 35 -0.82 3.63 -0.99
CA PHE A 35 -1.59 3.76 -2.22
C PHE A 35 -3.10 3.91 -1.98
N LEU A 36 -3.65 3.14 -1.04
CA LEU A 36 -5.07 3.21 -0.67
C LEU A 36 -5.42 4.57 -0.05
N VAL A 37 -4.60 5.07 0.86
CA VAL A 37 -4.77 6.39 1.49
C VAL A 37 -4.64 7.51 0.46
N GLY A 38 -3.60 7.49 -0.39
CA GLY A 38 -3.42 8.48 -1.45
C GLY A 38 -4.56 8.45 -2.49
N GLY A 39 -5.03 7.26 -2.87
CA GLY A 39 -6.16 7.08 -3.78
C GLY A 39 -7.47 7.64 -3.22
N GLY A 40 -7.75 7.37 -1.95
CA GLY A 40 -8.93 7.92 -1.27
C GLY A 40 -8.96 9.45 -1.25
N ILE A 41 -7.81 10.08 -0.98
CA ILE A 41 -7.67 11.55 -1.03
C ILE A 41 -7.91 12.10 -2.45
N LEU A 42 -7.37 11.43 -3.48
CA LEU A 42 -7.47 11.89 -4.85
C LEU A 42 -8.92 11.78 -5.39
N VAL A 43 -9.61 10.68 -5.10
CA VAL A 43 -11.00 10.46 -5.52
C VAL A 43 -11.95 11.42 -4.81
N HIS A 44 -11.76 11.66 -3.51
CA HIS A 44 -12.57 12.63 -2.76
C HIS A 44 -12.31 14.08 -3.16
N GLY A 45 -11.08 14.42 -3.57
CA GLY A 45 -10.73 15.76 -4.03
C GLY A 45 -11.31 16.14 -5.40
N ILE A 46 -11.75 15.16 -6.19
CA ILE A 46 -12.23 15.35 -7.57
C ILE A 46 -13.72 14.99 -7.63
N GLY A 47 -14.60 16.00 -7.49
CA GLY A 47 -16.07 15.84 -7.44
C GLY A 47 -16.68 14.89 -8.50
N PRO A 48 -16.26 14.90 -9.78
CA PRO A 48 -16.77 13.97 -10.79
C PRO A 48 -16.49 12.47 -10.50
N LEU A 49 -15.36 12.16 -9.86
CA LEU A 49 -14.99 10.77 -9.51
C LEU A 49 -15.86 10.24 -8.35
N HIS A 50 -16.22 11.10 -7.41
CA HIS A 50 -17.13 10.75 -6.32
C HIS A 50 -18.51 10.31 -6.85
N HIS A 51 -19.07 11.02 -7.83
CA HIS A 51 -20.34 10.64 -8.44
C HIS A 51 -20.27 9.32 -9.22
N ALA A 52 -19.18 9.06 -9.95
CA ALA A 52 -19.01 7.79 -10.67
C ALA A 52 -18.90 6.58 -9.72
N VAL A 53 -18.23 6.74 -8.58
CA VAL A 53 -18.14 5.71 -7.53
C VAL A 53 -19.50 5.52 -6.85
N GLN A 54 -20.20 6.61 -6.56
CA GLN A 54 -21.52 6.56 -5.92
C GLN A 54 -22.59 5.93 -6.83
N ASP A 55 -22.55 6.19 -8.14
CA ASP A 55 -23.44 5.57 -9.13
C ASP A 55 -23.09 4.08 -9.35
N ALA A 56 -21.81 3.72 -9.34
CA ALA A 56 -21.37 2.32 -9.45
C ALA A 56 -21.73 1.47 -8.23
N LEU A 57 -21.86 2.09 -7.06
CA LEU A 57 -22.24 1.46 -5.79
C LEU A 57 -23.72 1.65 -5.45
N ALA A 58 -24.49 2.30 -6.32
CA ALA A 58 -25.92 2.54 -6.12
C ALA A 58 -26.68 1.22 -5.97
N GLY A 59 -27.13 0.93 -4.74
CA GLY A 59 -27.83 -0.30 -4.37
C GLY A 59 -27.01 -1.28 -3.53
N SER A 60 -25.70 -1.04 -3.37
CA SER A 60 -24.86 -1.75 -2.40
C SER A 60 -24.82 -0.99 -1.09
N SER A 61 -25.30 -1.60 0.00
CA SER A 61 -25.24 -1.02 1.34
C SER A 61 -24.65 -2.03 2.33
N GLY A 62 -23.98 -1.52 3.37
CA GLY A 62 -23.32 -2.34 4.39
C GLY A 62 -21.84 -2.61 4.12
N PHE A 63 -21.26 -3.57 4.85
CA PHE A 63 -19.81 -3.83 4.87
C PHE A 63 -19.21 -4.11 3.49
N LEU A 64 -19.96 -4.81 2.62
CA LEU A 64 -19.49 -5.14 1.27
C LEU A 64 -19.31 -3.89 0.38
N ALA A 65 -20.18 -2.88 0.56
CA ALA A 65 -20.07 -1.61 -0.16
C ALA A 65 -18.80 -0.85 0.28
N GLY A 66 -18.51 -0.80 1.59
CA GLY A 66 -17.29 -0.19 2.10
C GLY A 66 -16.02 -0.90 1.60
N LEU A 67 -16.04 -2.23 1.49
CA LEU A 67 -14.91 -3.00 0.95
C LEU A 67 -14.71 -2.71 -0.55
N ALA A 68 -15.81 -2.64 -1.31
CA ALA A 68 -15.79 -2.31 -2.74
C ALA A 68 -15.29 -0.88 -2.98
N GLU A 69 -15.74 0.07 -2.17
CA GLU A 69 -15.28 1.46 -2.22
C GLU A 69 -13.78 1.57 -1.90
N MET A 70 -13.30 0.89 -0.86
CA MET A 70 -11.86 0.82 -0.55
C MET A 70 -11.06 0.20 -1.70
N ALA A 71 -11.57 -0.85 -2.34
CA ALA A 71 -10.91 -1.50 -3.48
C ALA A 71 -10.84 -0.58 -4.71
N LEU A 72 -11.93 0.12 -5.03
CA LEU A 72 -11.97 1.10 -6.13
C LEU A 72 -11.00 2.25 -5.88
N ASN A 73 -11.04 2.86 -4.69
CA ASN A 73 -10.10 3.91 -4.29
C ASN A 73 -8.65 3.46 -4.37
N ALA A 74 -8.35 2.24 -3.90
CA ALA A 74 -7.02 1.64 -4.01
C ALA A 74 -6.61 1.47 -5.49
N GLY A 75 -7.52 1.01 -6.35
CA GLY A 75 -7.28 0.88 -7.79
C GLY A 75 -6.91 2.21 -8.45
N PHE A 76 -7.69 3.27 -8.17
CA PHE A 76 -7.38 4.61 -8.66
C PHE A 76 -6.06 5.16 -8.11
N GLY A 77 -5.79 4.94 -6.82
CA GLY A 77 -4.53 5.32 -6.18
C GLY A 77 -3.32 4.65 -6.84
N VAL A 78 -3.41 3.34 -7.11
CA VAL A 78 -2.36 2.59 -7.82
C VAL A 78 -2.15 3.14 -9.23
N LEU A 79 -3.22 3.41 -9.97
CA LEU A 79 -3.14 3.97 -11.32
C LEU A 79 -2.46 5.35 -11.32
N ALA A 80 -2.90 6.24 -10.44
CA ALA A 80 -2.36 7.59 -10.31
C ALA A 80 -0.89 7.58 -9.87
N GLY A 81 -0.54 6.73 -8.90
CA GLY A 81 0.84 6.61 -8.46
C GLY A 81 1.75 5.96 -9.51
N ALA A 82 1.26 5.00 -10.30
CA ALA A 82 2.01 4.45 -11.44
C ALA A 82 2.28 5.52 -12.52
N ILE A 83 1.27 6.33 -12.85
CA ILE A 83 1.42 7.46 -13.78
C ILE A 83 2.44 8.47 -13.25
N THR A 84 2.32 8.85 -11.97
CA THR A 84 3.23 9.81 -11.32
C THR A 84 4.66 9.30 -11.30
N LEU A 85 4.87 8.03 -10.92
CA LEU A 85 6.19 7.40 -10.90
C LEU A 85 6.78 7.32 -12.31
N GLY A 86 5.97 6.96 -13.31
CA GLY A 86 6.37 6.98 -14.72
C GLY A 86 6.79 8.38 -15.18
N ALA A 87 6.02 9.41 -14.83
CA ALA A 87 6.33 10.79 -15.18
C ALA A 87 7.62 11.28 -14.49
N VAL A 88 7.81 11.03 -13.19
CA VAL A 88 8.99 11.45 -12.44
C VAL A 88 10.25 10.71 -12.90
N THR A 89 10.15 9.41 -13.20
CA THR A 89 11.28 8.64 -13.73
C THR A 89 11.66 9.08 -15.13
N LEU A 90 10.69 9.33 -16.01
CA LEU A 90 10.95 9.86 -17.36
C LEU A 90 11.55 11.27 -17.30
N PHE A 91 10.97 12.16 -16.48
CA PHE A 91 11.51 13.50 -16.26
C PHE A 91 12.92 13.47 -15.67
N GLY A 92 13.18 12.59 -14.71
CA GLY A 92 14.51 12.36 -14.15
C GLY A 92 15.51 11.90 -15.21
N LYS A 93 15.11 11.00 -16.10
CA LYS A 93 15.94 10.55 -17.24
C LYS A 93 16.21 11.67 -18.25
N LEU A 94 15.24 12.55 -18.50
CA LEU A 94 15.39 13.70 -19.42
C LEU A 94 16.22 14.84 -18.80
N ARG A 95 16.11 15.05 -17.49
CA ARG A 95 16.87 16.09 -16.76
C ARG A 95 18.27 15.64 -16.36
N GLY A 96 18.51 14.33 -16.32
CA GLY A 96 19.75 13.68 -15.91
C GLY A 96 20.67 13.25 -17.07
N GLY A 97 20.67 13.97 -18.19
CA GLY A 97 21.78 13.89 -19.14
C GLY A 97 23.05 14.46 -18.51
N HIS A 98 23.73 13.65 -17.67
CA HIS A 98 25.14 13.68 -17.18
C HIS A 98 25.28 13.40 -15.67
N GLY A 99 25.88 12.25 -15.35
CA GLY A 99 26.57 11.92 -14.09
C GLY A 99 25.66 11.42 -12.96
N ALA A 100 25.93 10.33 -12.23
CA ALA A 100 27.12 9.50 -12.03
C ALA A 100 26.62 8.15 -11.45
N HIS A 101 27.08 7.00 -11.97
CA HIS A 101 28.01 6.04 -11.32
C HIS A 101 27.56 5.56 -9.94
N ALA A 102 27.76 4.34 -9.49
CA ALA A 102 28.35 3.08 -9.94
C ALA A 102 28.15 2.13 -8.74
#